data_AF-H3B0J9-F1
#
_entry.id   AF-H3B0J9-F1
#
_cell.length_a   1.000
_cell.length_b   1.000
_cell.length_c   1.000
_cell.angle_alpha   90.00
_cell.angle_beta   90.00
_cell.angle_gamma   90.00
#
_symmetry.space_group_name_H-M   'P 1'
#
loop_
_entity.id
_entity.type
_entity.pdbx_description
1 polymer ?
#
loop_
_entity_poly.entity_id
_entity_poly.type
_entity_poly.pdbx_seq_one_letter_code
_entity_poly.pdbx_strand_id
1 'polypeptide(L)' 'GWQGNGYSCQDLNECEVNNGGCSVIPPVQCMNTMGSFHCGPCPPGYKGDGRVCTQINICSLNNGGCHP' A
#
# COMPACT_ATOMS: atom_id res chain seq x y z
N GLY A 1 3.49 2.01 15.21
CA GLY A 1 4.65 2.15 16.12
C GLY A 1 4.19 2.84 17.37
N TRP A 2 4.99 2.92 18.44
CA TRP A 2 4.60 3.68 19.64
C TRP A 2 5.65 4.74 19.97
N GLN A 3 5.22 5.97 20.18
CA GLN A 3 6.05 7.03 20.76
C GLN A 3 5.57 7.27 22.19
N GLY A 4 6.49 7.24 23.14
CA GLY A 4 6.16 7.47 24.54
C GLY A 4 7.24 8.26 25.26
N ASN A 5 6.82 9.01 26.27
CA ASN A 5 7.71 9.79 27.15
C ASN A 5 7.98 9.09 28.49
N GLY A 6 7.64 7.80 28.61
CA GLY A 6 7.75 7.01 29.84
C GLY A 6 6.52 7.04 30.76
N TYR A 7 5.54 7.92 30.51
CA TYR A 7 4.28 8.02 31.27
C TYR A 7 3.03 7.80 30.42
N SER A 8 3.11 8.07 29.12
CA SER A 8 2.06 7.76 28.15
C SER A 8 2.68 7.22 26.87
N CYS A 9 1.98 6.28 26.23
CA CYS A 9 2.29 5.79 24.88
C CYS A 9 1.20 6.30 23.95
N GLN A 10 1.60 7.05 22.93
CA GLN A 10 0.74 7.41 21.82
C GLN A 10 1.16 6.60 20.60
N ASP A 11 0.16 6.16 19.84
CA ASP A 11 0.42 5.54 18.56
C ASP A 11 1.04 6.57 17.61
N LEU A 12 2.09 6.14 16.91
CA LEU A 12 2.69 6.94 15.86
C LEU A 12 1.91 6.71 14.58
N ASN A 13 1.39 7.78 13.99
CA ASN A 13 0.79 7.69 12.67
C ASN A 13 1.90 7.60 11.61
N GLU A 14 2.30 6.38 11.26
CA GLU A 14 3.32 6.15 10.23
C GLU A 14 2.90 6.63 8.83
N CYS A 15 1.59 6.77 8.56
CA CYS A 15 1.11 7.22 7.27
C CYS A 15 1.43 8.70 6.99
N GLU A 16 1.63 9.52 8.02
CA GLU A 16 2.02 10.94 7.87
C GLU A 16 3.45 11.10 7.31
N VAL A 17 4.27 10.04 7.39
CA VAL A 17 5.66 10.05 6.93
C VAL A 17 5.78 9.17 5.68
N ASN A 18 6.01 9.80 4.53
CA ASN A 18 6.19 9.11 3.24
C ASN A 18 5.06 8.09 2.93
N ASN A 19 3.82 8.40 3.32
CA ASN A 19 2.66 7.51 3.14
C ASN A 19 2.89 6.10 3.75
N GLY A 20 3.64 5.98 4.85
CA GLY A 20 4.05 4.69 5.42
C GLY A 20 4.95 3.84 4.50
N GLY A 21 5.46 4.40 3.40
CA GLY A 21 6.12 3.64 2.33
C GLY A 21 5.17 2.87 1.44
N CYS A 22 3.86 3.15 1.48
CA CYS A 22 2.90 2.66 0.50
C CYS A 22 3.12 3.33 -0.86
N SER A 23 2.76 2.64 -1.93
CA SER A 23 2.96 3.11 -3.30
C SER A 23 2.30 4.48 -3.49
N VAL A 24 3.08 5.44 -3.99
CA VAL A 24 2.59 6.76 -4.37
C VAL A 24 2.21 6.82 -5.86
N ILE A 25 2.81 5.94 -6.67
CA ILE A 25 2.57 5.84 -8.11
C ILE A 25 2.57 4.34 -8.49
N PRO A 26 1.39 3.73 -8.75
CA PRO A 26 0.06 4.29 -8.56
C PRO A 26 -0.26 4.56 -7.07
N PRO A 27 -1.19 5.47 -6.75
CA PRO A 27 -1.49 5.82 -5.37
C PRO A 27 -2.18 4.66 -4.64
N VAL A 28 -1.66 4.31 -3.48
CA VAL A 28 -2.22 3.33 -2.54
C VAL A 28 -2.46 4.02 -1.19
N GLN A 29 -3.64 3.79 -0.62
CA GLN A 29 -4.00 4.33 0.68
C GLN A 29 -3.18 3.66 1.79
N CYS A 30 -2.52 4.46 2.64
CA CYS A 30 -1.98 4.00 3.91
C CYS A 30 -3.07 4.05 5.00
N MET A 31 -3.16 3.00 5.81
CA MET A 31 -4.11 2.88 6.91
C MET A 31 -3.34 2.71 8.22
N ASN A 32 -3.38 3.74 9.07
CA ASN A 32 -2.76 3.70 10.38
C ASN A 32 -3.59 2.86 11.36
N THR A 33 -2.91 2.10 12.22
CA THR A 33 -3.53 1.21 13.21
C THR A 33 -2.82 1.36 14.54
N MET A 34 -3.46 1.04 15.66
CA MET A 34 -2.75 1.11 16.94
C MET A 34 -1.53 0.18 16.95
N GLY A 35 -0.36 0.76 17.11
CA GLY A 35 0.92 0.07 17.15
C GLY A 35 1.54 -0.23 15.78
N SER A 36 0.89 0.08 14.65
CA SER A 36 1.42 -0.22 13.30
C SER A 36 0.67 0.52 12.18
N PHE A 37 0.93 0.18 10.93
CA PHE A 37 0.13 0.59 9.79
C PHE A 37 0.13 -0.50 8.72
N HIS A 38 -0.73 -0.38 7.72
CA HIS A 38 -0.71 -1.22 6.54
C HIS A 38 -1.07 -0.44 5.27
N CYS A 39 -0.58 -0.92 4.13
CA CYS A 39 -0.96 -0.41 2.82
C CYS A 39 -2.22 -1.12 2.33
N GLY A 40 -3.10 -0.36 1.68
CA GLY A 40 -4.23 -0.90 0.97
C GLY A 40 -3.82 -1.73 -0.27
N PRO A 41 -4.79 -2.33 -0.96
CA PRO A 41 -4.52 -3.06 -2.20
C PRO A 41 -4.07 -2.11 -3.32
N CYS A 42 -3.32 -2.66 -4.28
CA CYS A 42 -3.01 -1.93 -5.51
C CYS A 42 -4.31 -1.55 -6.26
N PRO A 43 -4.34 -0.40 -6.95
CA PRO A 43 -5.51 0.00 -7.73
C PRO A 43 -5.84 -0.97 -8.87
N PRO A 44 -7.07 -0.92 -9.42
CA PRO A 44 -7.44 -1.71 -10.58
C PRO A 44 -6.44 -1.57 -11.73
N GLY A 45 -6.07 -2.70 -12.35
CA GLY A 45 -5.05 -2.75 -13.38
C GLY A 45 -3.61 -2.81 -12.86
N TYR A 46 -3.40 -2.87 -11.54
CA TYR A 46 -2.10 -3.10 -10.92
C TYR A 46 -2.12 -4.31 -9.98
N LYS A 47 -0.97 -4.95 -9.81
CA LYS A 47 -0.77 -6.07 -8.86
C LYS A 47 0.47 -5.82 -8.01
N GLY A 48 0.43 -6.31 -6.77
CA GLY A 48 1.52 -6.18 -5.81
C GLY A 48 1.02 -6.15 -4.37
N ASP A 49 1.86 -5.68 -3.46
CA ASP A 49 1.64 -5.69 -2.00
C ASP A 49 1.17 -4.34 -1.44
N GLY A 50 0.82 -3.39 -2.31
CA GLY A 50 0.44 -2.03 -1.92
C GLY A 50 1.62 -1.09 -1.65
N ARG A 51 2.83 -1.60 -1.46
CA ARG A 51 4.08 -0.81 -1.43
C ARG A 51 4.67 -0.69 -2.82
N VAL A 52 4.68 -1.80 -3.55
CA VAL A 52 5.08 -1.88 -4.95
C VAL A 52 3.90 -2.36 -5.76
N CYS A 53 3.41 -1.52 -6.65
CA CYS A 53 2.32 -1.87 -7.55
C CYS A 53 2.81 -1.82 -9.00
N THR A 54 2.71 -2.97 -9.68
CA THR A 54 3.13 -3.12 -11.08
C THR A 54 1.92 -3.27 -11.97
N GLN A 55 1.93 -2.63 -13.14
CA GLN A 55 0.81 -2.71 -14.06
C GLN A 55 0.59 -4.15 -14.52
N ILE A 56 -0.66 -4.59 -14.51
CA ILE A 56 -1.07 -5.90 -15.01
C ILE A 56 -1.03 -5.82 -16.53
N ASN A 57 -0.10 -6.55 -17.15
CA ASN A 57 -0.15 -6.77 -18.58
C ASN A 57 -1.18 -7.85 -18.89
N ILE A 58 -2.43 -7.42 -19.15
CA ILE A 58 -3.52 -8.34 -19.49
C ILE A 58 -3.23 -9.11 -20.78
N CYS A 59 -2.47 -8.56 -21.72
CA CYS A 59 -2.10 -9.24 -22.96
C CYS A 59 -1.14 -10.40 -22.70
N SER A 60 -0.29 -10.31 -21.67
CA SER A 60 0.54 -11.44 -21.23
C SER A 60 -0.26 -12.55 -20.55
N LEU A 61 -1.48 -12.27 -20.09
CA LEU A 61 -2.38 -13.26 -19.49
C LEU A 61 -3.40 -13.71 -20.53
N ASN A 62 -3.20 -14.91 -21.11
CA ASN A 62 -4.14 -15.52 -22.06
C ASN A 62 -4.51 -14.59 -23.26
N ASN A 63 -3.54 -13.84 -23.79
CA ASN A 63 -3.76 -12.86 -24.88
C ASN A 63 -4.84 -11.81 -24.56
N GLY A 64 -5.02 -11.45 -23.28
CA GLY A 64 -6.12 -10.58 -22.85
C GLY A 64 -7.52 -11.17 -23.05
N GLY A 65 -7.63 -12.48 -23.28
CA GLY A 65 -8.87 -13.14 -23.68
C GLY A 65 -9.25 -12.95 -25.15
N CYS A 66 -8.35 -12.41 -25.98
CA CYS A 66 -8.59 -12.27 -27.42
C CYS A 66 -8.39 -13.60 -28.15
N HIS A 67 -9.41 -14.05 -28.87
CA HIS A 67 -9.32 -15.16 -29.81
C HIS A 67 -8.66 -14.67 -31.12
N PRO A 68 -7.81 -15.48 -31.79
CA PRO A 68 -7.27 -15.16 -33.10
C PRO A 68 -8.35 -15.01 -34.19
#